data_AF-A0A4Y2HQA4-F1
#
_entry.id   AF-A0A4Y2HQA4-F1
#
_cell.length_a   1.000
_cell.length_b   1.000
_cell.length_c   1.000
_cell.angle_alpha   90.00
_cell.angle_beta   90.00
_cell.angle_gamma   90.00
#
_symmetry.space_group_name_H-M   'P 1'
#
loop_
_entity.id
_entity.type
_entity.pdbx_description
1 polymer ?
#
loop_
_entity_poly.entity_id
_entity_poly.type
_entity_poly.pdbx_seq_one_letter_code
_entity_poly.pdbx_strand_id
1 'polypeptide(L)'
;MKTRRQRPGESLQVLGADVERLMCLAYSECPLDVRESLAAQYFVDAIRDENTQLSTSLMDFTDLKSALAYSMKFESAKTASKISIHARSIETKDNAWRERDDKFESLLKEFEKLVNSLAAEQNAPRRNPRSVPKL
;
A
#
# COMPACT_ATOMS: atom_id res chain seq x y z
N MET A 1 -4.92 -11.98 14.77
CA MET A 1 -4.54 -10.86 13.89
C MET A 1 -4.59 -11.24 12.43
N LYS A 2 -3.69 -12.09 11.90
CA LYS A 2 -3.43 -12.41 10.47
C LYS A 2 -4.61 -12.69 9.51
N THR A 3 -5.85 -12.78 9.96
CA THR A 3 -7.03 -13.07 9.13
C THR A 3 -7.86 -11.84 8.78
N ARG A 4 -7.63 -10.69 9.42
CA ARG A 4 -8.42 -9.48 9.16
C ARG A 4 -7.92 -8.77 7.91
N ARG A 5 -8.73 -8.78 6.84
CA ARG A 5 -8.55 -8.04 5.58
C ARG A 5 -9.76 -7.14 5.33
N GLN A 6 -9.57 -6.01 4.65
CA GLN A 6 -10.63 -5.07 4.28
C GLN A 6 -11.71 -5.78 3.45
N ARG A 7 -12.97 -5.61 3.84
CA ARG A 7 -14.11 -6.21 3.13
C ARG A 7 -14.54 -5.37 1.93
N PRO A 8 -15.25 -5.95 0.95
CA PRO A 8 -15.94 -5.16 -0.07
C PRO A 8 -16.85 -4.10 0.53
N GLY A 9 -16.67 -2.84 0.12
CA GLY A 9 -17.48 -1.70 0.58
C GLY A 9 -17.14 -1.18 1.98
N GLU A 10 -16.17 -1.79 2.67
CA GLU A 10 -15.73 -1.32 3.99
C GLU A 10 -14.79 -0.12 3.86
N SER A 11 -15.05 0.94 4.64
CA SER A 11 -14.19 2.12 4.66
C SER A 11 -12.89 1.86 5.41
N LEU A 12 -11.84 2.59 5.02
CA LEU A 12 -10.54 2.52 5.71
C LEU A 12 -10.64 2.90 7.20
N GLN A 13 -11.59 3.75 7.57
CA GLN A 13 -11.83 4.13 8.97
C GLN A 13 -12.32 2.95 9.81
N VAL A 14 -13.28 2.17 9.27
CA VAL A 14 -13.80 0.97 9.95
C VAL A 14 -12.69 -0.08 10.10
N LEU A 15 -11.90 -0.28 9.04
CA LEU A 15 -10.73 -1.14 9.10
C LEU A 15 -9.73 -0.65 10.16
N GLY A 16 -9.39 0.63 10.17
CA GLY A 16 -8.46 1.23 11.12
C GLY A 16 -8.91 1.07 12.56
N ALA A 17 -10.18 1.34 12.86
CA ALA A 17 -10.75 1.16 14.20
C ALA A 17 -10.74 -0.31 14.65
N ASP A 18 -11.03 -1.24 13.73
CA ASP A 18 -10.91 -2.67 14.00
C ASP A 18 -9.46 -3.08 14.31
N VAL A 19 -8.49 -2.58 13.54
CA VAL A 19 -7.06 -2.85 13.75
C VAL A 19 -6.60 -2.28 15.08
N GLU A 20 -6.99 -1.05 15.43
CA GLU A 20 -6.67 -0.44 16.71
C GLU A 20 -7.23 -1.27 17.88
N ARG A 21 -8.52 -1.63 17.84
CA ARG A 21 -9.16 -2.48 18.87
C ARG A 21 -8.41 -3.79 19.03
N LEU A 22 -8.10 -4.42 17.89
CA LEU A 22 -7.37 -5.68 17.82
C LEU A 22 -5.97 -5.54 18.46
N MET A 23 -5.21 -4.52 18.12
CA MET A 23 -3.87 -4.29 18.67
C MET A 23 -3.90 -4.02 20.17
N CYS A 24 -4.88 -3.25 20.66
CA CYS A 24 -5.08 -3.03 22.08
C CYS A 24 -5.40 -4.32 22.85
N LEU A 25 -6.10 -5.27 22.25
CA LEU A 25 -6.43 -6.55 22.88
C LEU A 25 -5.27 -7.54 22.87
N ALA A 26 -4.54 -7.65 21.76
CA ALA A 26 -3.48 -8.65 21.62
C ALA A 26 -2.12 -8.20 22.17
N TYR A 27 -1.89 -6.89 22.27
CA TYR A 27 -0.60 -6.30 22.63
C TYR A 27 -0.75 -5.21 23.71
N SER A 28 -1.68 -5.39 24.65
CA SER A 28 -1.94 -4.44 25.73
C SER A 28 -0.71 -4.12 26.59
N GLU A 29 0.16 -5.11 26.81
CA GLU A 29 1.38 -4.99 27.62
C GLU A 29 2.59 -4.47 26.83
N CYS A 30 2.46 -4.32 25.51
CA CYS A 30 3.54 -3.85 24.65
C CYS A 30 3.68 -2.31 24.73
N PRO A 31 4.91 -1.76 24.67
CA PRO A 31 5.14 -0.33 24.50
C PRO A 31 4.28 0.27 23.38
N LEU A 32 3.79 1.49 23.59
CA LEU A 32 2.82 2.12 22.69
C LEU A 32 3.38 2.30 21.28
N ASP A 33 4.62 2.75 21.16
CA ASP A 33 5.35 2.96 19.90
C ASP A 33 5.49 1.67 19.08
N VAL A 34 5.81 0.56 19.75
CA VAL A 34 5.88 -0.76 19.10
C VAL A 34 4.51 -1.21 18.64
N ARG A 35 3.48 -1.02 19.47
CA ARG A 35 2.10 -1.38 19.14
C ARG A 35 1.56 -0.54 17.98
N GLU A 36 1.84 0.76 17.94
CA GLU A 36 1.45 1.66 16.86
C GLU A 36 2.15 1.34 15.55
N SER A 37 3.44 1.00 15.60
CA SER A 37 4.20 0.57 14.41
C SER A 37 3.63 -0.74 13.85
N LEU A 38 3.33 -1.70 14.74
CA LEU A 38 2.69 -2.96 14.34
C LEU A 38 1.28 -2.73 13.78
N ALA A 39 0.52 -1.82 14.38
CA ALA A 39 -0.80 -1.42 13.91
C ALA A 39 -0.75 -0.81 12.51
N ALA A 40 0.21 0.09 12.26
CA ALA A 40 0.42 0.71 10.96
C ALA A 40 0.74 -0.34 9.89
N GLN A 41 1.73 -1.21 10.14
CA GLN A 41 2.10 -2.26 9.20
C GLN A 41 0.92 -3.22 8.93
N TYR A 42 0.24 -3.67 9.97
CA TYR A 42 -0.89 -4.57 9.84
C TYR A 42 -2.06 -3.92 9.09
N PHE A 43 -2.32 -2.63 9.32
CA PHE A 43 -3.34 -1.87 8.61
C PHE A 43 -3.03 -1.81 7.11
N VAL A 44 -1.80 -1.43 6.74
CA VAL A 44 -1.35 -1.42 5.34
C VAL A 44 -1.53 -2.80 4.71
N ASP A 45 -1.05 -3.83 5.38
CA ASP A 45 -1.20 -5.21 4.92
C ASP A 45 -2.66 -5.67 4.87
N ALA A 46 -3.58 -5.04 5.58
CA ALA A 46 -4.99 -5.40 5.58
C ALA A 46 -5.80 -4.70 4.47
N ILE A 47 -5.28 -3.63 3.85
CA ILE A 47 -5.93 -2.91 2.75
C ILE A 47 -6.13 -3.87 1.56
N ARG A 48 -7.27 -3.74 0.88
CA ARG A 48 -7.62 -4.56 -0.28
C ARG A 48 -7.35 -3.88 -1.61
N ASP A 49 -7.47 -2.55 -1.70
CA ASP A 49 -7.11 -1.81 -2.91
C ASP A 49 -5.58 -1.78 -3.03
N GLU A 50 -5.04 -2.55 -3.98
CA GLU A 50 -3.59 -2.74 -4.17
C GLU A 50 -2.85 -1.41 -4.36
N ASN A 51 -3.39 -0.47 -5.15
CA ASN A 51 -2.73 0.82 -5.35
C ASN A 51 -2.64 1.63 -4.04
N THR A 52 -3.68 1.57 -3.20
CA THR A 52 -3.70 2.25 -1.90
C THR A 52 -2.79 1.54 -0.91
N GLN A 53 -2.76 0.20 -0.92
CA GLN A 53 -1.83 -0.59 -0.13
C GLN A 53 -0.38 -0.23 -0.47
N LEU A 54 -0.01 -0.29 -1.75
CA LEU A 54 1.35 -0.02 -2.24
C LEU A 54 1.76 1.42 -1.97
N SER A 55 0.90 2.40 -2.26
CA SER A 55 1.23 3.81 -2.01
C SER A 55 1.45 4.09 -0.53
N THR A 56 0.65 3.48 0.35
CA THR A 56 0.80 3.64 1.80
C THR A 56 2.03 2.89 2.31
N SER A 57 2.33 1.71 1.77
CA SER A 57 3.51 0.92 2.12
C SER A 57 4.84 1.61 1.79
N LEU A 58 4.86 2.54 0.83
CA LEU A 58 6.06 3.29 0.46
C LEU A 58 6.44 4.39 1.47
N MET A 59 5.55 4.73 2.40
CA MET A 59 5.68 5.94 3.22
C MET A 59 6.21 5.68 4.64
N ASP A 60 6.69 4.47 4.94
CA ASP A 60 7.34 4.05 6.20
C ASP A 60 6.68 4.61 7.48
N PHE A 61 5.36 4.42 7.60
CA PHE A 61 4.60 4.92 8.76
C PHE A 61 4.90 4.12 10.04
N THR A 62 5.13 4.85 11.13
CA THR A 62 5.31 4.28 12.48
C THR A 62 4.06 4.38 13.35
N ASP A 63 3.02 5.07 12.88
CA ASP A 63 1.77 5.22 13.60
C ASP A 63 0.55 4.97 12.70
N LEU A 64 -0.46 4.28 13.27
CA LEU A 64 -1.67 3.89 12.55
C LEU A 64 -2.45 5.10 12.03
N LYS A 65 -2.45 6.20 12.77
CA LYS A 65 -3.23 7.38 12.45
C LYS A 65 -2.71 8.06 11.18
N SER A 66 -1.39 8.20 11.04
CA SER A 66 -0.73 8.76 9.86
C SER A 66 -0.93 7.84 8.65
N ALA A 67 -0.77 6.53 8.83
CA ALA A 67 -1.03 5.56 7.76
C ALA A 67 -2.48 5.67 7.25
N LEU A 68 -3.47 5.65 8.14
CA LEU A 68 -4.89 5.80 7.81
C LEU A 68 -5.17 7.15 7.12
N ALA A 69 -4.65 8.25 7.67
CA ALA A 69 -4.86 9.58 7.11
C ALA A 69 -4.27 9.71 5.70
N TYR A 70 -3.09 9.15 5.46
CA TYR A 70 -2.48 9.11 4.14
C TYR A 70 -3.31 8.27 3.17
N SER A 71 -3.66 7.03 3.54
CA SER A 71 -4.44 6.14 2.67
C SER A 71 -5.77 6.77 2.25
N MET A 72 -6.47 7.44 3.18
CA MET A 72 -7.70 8.17 2.86
C MET A 72 -7.48 9.34 1.89
N LYS A 73 -6.41 10.11 2.07
CA LYS A 73 -6.05 11.20 1.15
C LYS A 73 -5.74 10.64 -0.24
N PHE A 74 -5.02 9.53 -0.30
CA PHE A 74 -4.70 8.86 -1.55
C PHE A 74 -5.95 8.33 -2.26
N GLU A 75 -6.86 7.62 -1.58
CA GLU A 75 -8.14 7.17 -2.16
C GLU A 75 -8.98 8.34 -2.70
N SER A 76 -9.02 9.44 -1.94
CA SER A 76 -9.73 10.67 -2.35
C SER A 76 -9.10 11.28 -3.60
N ALA A 77 -7.78 11.44 -3.62
CA ALA A 77 -7.05 11.98 -4.76
C ALA A 77 -7.16 11.07 -6.00
N LYS A 78 -7.07 9.75 -5.82
CA LYS A 78 -7.27 8.74 -6.87
C LYS A 78 -8.67 8.86 -7.48
N THR A 79 -9.69 9.00 -6.65
CA THR A 79 -11.08 9.17 -7.10
C THR A 79 -11.27 10.50 -7.83
N ALA A 80 -10.77 11.60 -7.26
CA ALA A 80 -10.83 12.92 -7.90
C ALA A 80 -10.09 12.96 -9.24
N SER A 81 -8.92 12.31 -9.33
CA SER A 81 -8.14 12.18 -10.57
C SER A 81 -8.92 11.42 -11.64
N LYS A 82 -9.52 10.27 -11.29
CA LYS A 82 -10.40 9.53 -12.19
C LYS A 82 -11.55 10.41 -12.68
N ILE A 83 -12.27 11.09 -11.78
CA ILE A 83 -13.38 11.97 -12.17
C ILE A 83 -12.89 13.11 -13.08
N SER A 84 -11.73 13.72 -12.79
CA SER A 84 -11.15 14.78 -13.62
C SER A 84 -10.82 14.29 -15.02
N ILE A 85 -10.26 13.09 -15.15
CA ILE A 85 -9.98 12.44 -16.43
C ILE A 85 -11.28 12.21 -17.20
N HIS A 86 -12.32 11.67 -16.55
CA HIS A 86 -13.60 11.40 -17.20
C HIS A 86 -14.32 12.69 -17.62
N ALA A 87 -14.31 13.73 -16.78
CA ALA A 87 -14.90 15.03 -17.10
C ALA A 87 -14.19 15.72 -18.28
N ARG A 88 -12.86 15.66 -18.34
CA ARG A 88 -12.06 16.23 -19.43
C ARG A 88 -12.18 15.41 -20.74
N SER A 89 -12.43 14.10 -20.62
CA SER A 89 -12.68 13.20 -21.76
C SER A 89 -14.04 13.47 -22.43
N ILE A 90 -15.06 13.90 -21.68
CA ILE A 90 -16.37 14.29 -22.25
C ILE A 90 -16.25 15.55 -23.14
N GLU A 91 -15.31 16.44 -22.83
CA GLU A 91 -15.12 17.71 -23.55
C GLU A 91 -14.21 17.60 -24.79
N THR A 92 -13.44 16.51 -24.93
CA THR A 92 -12.51 16.31 -26.07
C THR A 92 -12.45 14.84 -26.53
N LYS A 93 -13.38 14.46 -27.43
CA LYS A 93 -13.22 13.29 -28.31
C LYS A 93 -12.11 13.60 -29.33
N ASP A 94 -10.85 13.41 -28.97
CA ASP A 94 -9.79 13.31 -29.95
C ASP A 94 -8.76 12.25 -29.54
N ASN A 95 -8.35 11.47 -30.53
CA ASN A 95 -7.46 10.29 -30.52
C ASN A 95 -6.22 10.32 -29.59
N ALA A 96 -5.74 11.49 -29.16
CA ALA A 96 -4.65 11.65 -28.20
C ALA A 96 -4.97 11.15 -26.78
N TRP A 97 -6.25 10.96 -26.44
CA TRP A 97 -6.66 10.60 -25.08
C TRP A 97 -6.45 9.13 -24.71
N ARG A 98 -6.71 8.18 -25.62
CA ARG A 98 -6.41 6.76 -25.37
C ARG A 98 -4.92 6.57 -25.09
N GLU A 99 -4.06 7.24 -25.86
CA GLU A 99 -2.61 7.14 -25.71
C GLU A 99 -2.13 7.60 -24.33
N ARG A 100 -2.76 8.62 -23.72
CA ARG A 100 -2.39 9.09 -22.37
C ARG A 100 -2.85 8.16 -21.26
N ASP A 101 -4.06 7.61 -21.35
CA ASP A 101 -4.55 6.62 -20.38
C ASP A 101 -3.76 5.31 -20.50
N ASP A 102 -3.51 4.83 -21.72
CA ASP A 102 -2.66 3.66 -21.98
C ASP A 102 -1.22 3.89 -21.48
N LYS A 103 -0.71 5.12 -21.57
CA LYS A 103 0.60 5.51 -21.04
C LYS A 103 0.62 5.55 -19.52
N PHE A 104 -0.43 6.05 -18.87
CA PHE A 104 -0.53 6.06 -17.41
C PHE A 104 -0.68 4.65 -16.84
N GLU A 105 -1.49 3.80 -17.48
CA GLU A 105 -1.64 2.39 -17.12
C GLU A 105 -0.35 1.59 -17.41
N SER A 106 0.34 1.89 -18.51
CA SER A 106 1.68 1.32 -18.78
C SER A 106 2.69 1.69 -17.70
N LEU A 107 2.69 2.95 -17.26
CA LEU A 107 3.52 3.42 -16.14
C LEU A 107 3.19 2.70 -14.83
N LEU A 108 1.91 2.53 -14.49
CA LEU A 108 1.49 1.80 -13.30
C LEU A 108 1.93 0.34 -13.35
N LYS A 109 1.80 -0.30 -14.52
CA LYS A 109 2.20 -1.69 -14.73
C LYS A 109 3.70 -1.90 -14.63
N GLU A 110 4.50 -0.97 -15.15
CA GLU A 110 5.96 -1.01 -14.98
C GLU A 110 6.35 -0.79 -13.50
N PHE A 111 5.65 0.10 -12.80
CA PHE A 111 5.87 0.32 -11.38
C PHE A 111 5.55 -0.93 -10.53
N GLU A 112 4.43 -1.59 -10.81
CA GLU A 112 4.03 -2.86 -10.18
C GLU A 112 5.09 -3.95 -10.42
N LYS A 113 5.61 -4.06 -11.64
CA LYS A 113 6.66 -5.02 -11.99
C LYS A 113 7.96 -4.74 -11.23
N LEU A 114 8.35 -3.47 -11.09
CA LEU A 114 9.51 -3.05 -10.32
C LEU A 114 9.36 -3.47 -8.85
N VAL A 115 8.21 -3.19 -8.24
CA VAL A 115 7.92 -3.57 -6.84
C VAL A 115 7.97 -5.09 -6.66
N ASN A 116 7.39 -5.86 -7.58
CA ASN A 116 7.41 -7.32 -7.53
C ASN A 116 8.83 -7.89 -7.68
N SER A 117 9.68 -7.29 -8.51
CA SER A 117 11.09 -7.69 -8.62
C SER A 117 11.90 -7.39 -7.35
N LEU A 118 11.66 -6.24 -6.72
CA LEU A 118 12.31 -5.87 -5.46
C LEU A 118 11.93 -6.83 -4.33
N ALA A 119 10.65 -7.22 -4.27
CA ALA A 119 10.17 -8.24 -3.35
C ALA A 119 10.82 -9.61 -3.62
N ALA A 120 10.99 -10.00 -4.89
CA ALA A 120 11.66 -11.24 -5.26
C ALA A 120 13.17 -11.23 -4.89
N GLU A 121 13.84 -10.08 -5.03
CA GLU A 121 15.26 -9.91 -4.70
C GLU A 121 15.52 -9.99 -3.18
N GLN A 122 14.63 -9.42 -2.36
CA GLN A 122 14.71 -9.52 -0.90
C GLN A 122 14.48 -10.95 -0.35
N ASN A 123 13.77 -11.80 -1.10
CA ASN A 123 13.49 -13.18 -0.71
C ASN A 123 14.52 -14.21 -1.22
N ALA A 124 15.57 -13.78 -1.95
CA ALA A 124 16.63 -14.66 -2.43
C ALA A 124 17.59 -15.07 -1.29
N PRO A 125 18.05 -16.35 -1.22
CA PRO A 125 18.98 -16.78 -0.17
C PRO A 125 20.29 -15.98 -0.25
N ARG A 126 20.61 -15.22 0.81
CA ARG A 126 21.89 -14.50 0.94
C ARG A 126 23.06 -15.45 0.70
N ARG A 127 23.74 -15.33 -0.45
CA ARG A 127 24.98 -16.05 -0.71
C ARG A 127 26.08 -15.47 0.17
N ASN A 128 26.43 -16.19 1.24
CA ASN A 128 27.55 -15.86 2.11
C ASN A 128 28.88 -16.20 1.39
N PRO A 129 29.81 -15.25 1.21
CA PRO A 129 31.10 -15.55 0.60
C PRO A 129 32.09 -15.92 1.70
N ARG A 130 32.21 -17.22 2.03
CA ARG A 130 33.37 -17.69 2.80
C ARG A 130 33.72 -19.14 2.47
N SER A 131 34.76 -19.30 1.66
CA SER A 131 35.71 -20.40 1.78
C SER A 131 37.08 -19.93 1.29
N VAL A 132 37.93 -19.52 2.23
CA VAL A 132 39.38 -19.38 2.00
C VAL A 132 39.96 -20.80 1.89
N PRO A 133 40.70 -21.17 0.83
CA PRO A 133 41.38 -22.45 0.77
C PRO A 133 42.65 -22.37 1.63
N LYS A 134 42.78 -23.28 2.59
CA LYS A 134 44.06 -23.52 3.28
C LYS A 134 44.94 -24.39 2.37
N LEU A 135 46.17 -23.94 2.14
CA LEU A 135 47.31 -24.76 1.71
C LEU A 135 48.04 -25.25 2.96
#